data_AF-A0A7J5XTQ3-F1
#
_entry.id   AF-A0A7J5XTQ3-F1
#
_cell.length_a   1.000
_cell.length_b   1.000
_cell.length_c   1.000
_cell.angle_alpha   90.00
_cell.angle_beta   90.00
_cell.angle_gamma   90.00
#
_symmetry.space_group_name_H-M   'P 1'
#
loop_
_entity.id
_entity.type
_entity.pdbx_description
1 polymer ?
#
loop_
_entity_poly.entity_id
_entity_poly.type
_entity_poly.pdbx_seq_one_letter_code
_entity_poly.pdbx_strand_id
1 'polypeptide(L)'
;MDLKALETKWRTALSSILDELTDDEFRKLLFNLEKIPQGVKGGRPRGDMPNVIIQYYGTEGSIALIDRLMKILPRLDAAVQQPLRGMKDELKKLREKKKDTFPKTLDKSLVWVS
;
A
#
# COMPACT_ATOMS: atom_id res chain seq x y z
N MET A 1 -5.51 15.87 -3.02
CA MET A 1 -4.57 14.74 -2.93
C MET A 1 -5.27 13.59 -3.59
N ASP A 2 -4.62 13.09 -4.61
CA ASP A 2 -5.22 12.30 -5.66
C ASP A 2 -4.34 11.06 -5.80
N LEU A 3 -4.82 10.03 -6.51
CA LEU A 3 -4.22 8.69 -6.44
C LEU A 3 -2.75 8.67 -6.85
N LYS A 4 -2.37 9.47 -7.87
CA LYS A 4 -0.96 9.60 -8.32
C LYS A 4 -0.04 10.22 -7.26
N ALA A 5 -0.54 11.21 -6.52
CA ALA A 5 0.24 11.81 -5.44
C ALA A 5 0.45 10.81 -4.29
N LEU A 6 -0.58 10.01 -3.98
CA LEU A 6 -0.48 8.93 -2.98
C LEU A 6 0.53 7.88 -3.41
N GLU A 7 0.49 7.45 -4.68
CA GLU A 7 1.44 6.48 -5.22
C GLU A 7 2.88 6.98 -5.13
N THR A 8 3.12 8.25 -5.47
CA THR A 8 4.47 8.84 -5.42
C THR A 8 5.01 8.87 -3.99
N LYS A 9 4.20 9.33 -3.03
CA LYS A 9 4.58 9.31 -1.61
C LYS A 9 4.76 7.90 -1.08
N TRP A 10 3.87 6.99 -1.50
CA TRP A 10 3.92 5.59 -1.09
C TRP A 10 5.21 4.94 -1.57
N ARG A 11 5.60 5.16 -2.82
CA ARG A 11 6.86 4.64 -3.36
C ARG A 11 8.07 5.08 -2.53
N THR A 12 8.12 6.36 -2.14
CA THR A 12 9.20 6.88 -1.30
C THR A 12 9.17 6.25 0.09
N ALA A 13 8.02 6.21 0.74
CA ALA A 13 7.87 5.59 2.05
C ALA A 13 8.21 4.08 2.03
N LEU A 14 7.81 3.38 0.98
CA LEU A 14 8.12 1.98 0.77
C LEU A 14 9.61 1.77 0.55
N SER A 15 10.28 2.63 -0.21
CA SER A 15 11.76 2.57 -0.33
C SER A 15 12.41 2.67 1.04
N SER A 16 12.05 3.67 1.84
CA SER A 16 12.59 3.85 3.19
C SER A 16 12.31 2.65 4.09
N ILE A 17 11.08 2.12 4.09
CA ILE A 17 10.73 0.91 4.86
C ILE A 17 11.60 -0.26 4.41
N LEU A 18 11.74 -0.44 3.10
CA LEU A 18 12.54 -1.53 2.57
C LEU A 18 13.98 -1.34 3.00
N ASP A 19 14.57 -0.14 2.99
CA ASP A 19 15.95 0.19 3.39
C ASP A 19 16.26 -0.05 4.88
N GLU A 20 15.24 -0.03 5.75
CA GLU A 20 15.38 -0.38 7.18
C GLU A 20 15.48 -1.89 7.44
N LEU A 21 15.13 -2.73 6.46
CA LEU A 21 15.18 -4.18 6.63
C LEU A 21 16.61 -4.73 6.53
N THR A 22 16.93 -5.73 7.33
CA THR A 22 18.11 -6.56 7.08
C THR A 22 17.92 -7.37 5.79
N ASP A 23 19.01 -7.88 5.21
CA ASP A 23 18.94 -8.70 3.99
C ASP A 23 18.05 -9.94 4.18
N ASP A 24 18.07 -10.54 5.37
CA ASP A 24 17.24 -11.71 5.69
C ASP A 24 15.76 -11.35 5.84
N GLU A 25 15.43 -10.25 6.51
CA GLU A 25 14.06 -9.74 6.59
C GLU A 25 13.53 -9.37 5.20
N PHE A 26 14.37 -8.73 4.39
CA PHE A 26 14.05 -8.37 3.01
C PHE A 26 13.79 -9.61 2.14
N ARG A 27 14.65 -10.64 2.22
CA ARG A 27 14.44 -11.91 1.52
C ARG A 27 13.14 -12.60 1.93
N LYS A 28 12.84 -12.63 3.23
CA LYS A 28 11.57 -13.17 3.74
C LYS A 28 10.37 -12.36 3.23
N LEU A 29 10.49 -11.02 3.18
CA LEU A 29 9.45 -10.17 2.59
C LEU A 29 9.21 -10.56 1.13
N LEU A 30 10.27 -10.65 0.31
CA LEU A 30 10.18 -11.02 -1.10
C LEU A 30 9.53 -12.39 -1.30
N PHE A 31 9.87 -13.36 -0.45
CA PHE A 31 9.27 -14.70 -0.49
C PHE A 31 7.74 -14.65 -0.34
N ASN A 32 7.23 -13.78 0.55
CA ASN A 32 5.79 -13.63 0.79
C ASN A 32 5.06 -12.75 -0.25
N LEU A 33 5.75 -12.22 -1.28
CA LEU A 33 5.12 -11.49 -2.38
C LEU A 33 4.55 -12.45 -3.44
N GLU A 34 3.46 -13.13 -3.12
CA GLU A 34 2.87 -14.23 -3.93
C GLU A 34 2.49 -13.84 -5.38
N LYS A 35 2.08 -12.59 -5.65
CA LYS A 35 1.66 -12.16 -7.00
C LYS A 35 2.82 -11.87 -7.93
N ILE A 36 4.02 -11.67 -7.39
CA ILE A 36 5.20 -11.36 -8.18
C ILE A 36 5.91 -12.68 -8.51
N PRO A 37 6.18 -12.99 -9.79
CA PRO A 37 6.92 -14.20 -10.15
C PRO A 37 8.34 -14.19 -9.57
N GLN A 38 8.85 -15.36 -9.18
CA GLN A 38 10.18 -15.47 -8.54
C GLN A 38 11.31 -14.93 -9.44
N GLY A 39 11.23 -15.16 -10.75
CA GLY A 39 12.19 -14.63 -11.73
C GLY A 39 12.22 -13.10 -11.79
N VAL A 40 11.11 -12.42 -11.45
CA VAL A 40 11.05 -10.96 -11.38
C VAL A 40 11.70 -10.44 -10.10
N LYS A 41 11.58 -11.17 -8.98
CA LYS A 41 12.17 -10.78 -7.68
C LYS A 41 13.67 -10.94 -7.66
N GLY A 42 14.17 -12.10 -8.14
CA GLY A 42 15.60 -12.45 -8.05
C GLY A 42 16.51 -11.63 -8.96
N GLY A 43 15.96 -10.99 -10.00
CA GLY A 43 16.73 -10.21 -10.97
C GLY A 43 16.76 -8.71 -10.71
N ARG A 44 16.19 -8.21 -9.61
CA ARG A 44 16.04 -6.76 -9.38
C ARG A 44 16.75 -6.27 -8.12
N PRO A 45 17.37 -5.08 -8.18
CA PRO A 45 17.93 -4.45 -7.00
C PRO A 45 16.83 -4.00 -6.03
N ARG A 46 17.18 -3.91 -4.74
CA ARG A 46 16.26 -3.51 -3.67
C ARG A 46 15.56 -2.17 -3.94
N GLY A 47 16.29 -1.18 -4.46
CA GLY A 47 15.74 0.13 -4.82
C GLY A 47 14.67 0.11 -5.91
N ASP A 48 14.61 -0.94 -6.74
CA ASP A 48 13.58 -1.08 -7.76
C ASP A 48 12.31 -1.76 -7.24
N MET A 49 12.41 -2.50 -6.13
CA MET A 49 11.30 -3.28 -5.60
C MET A 49 10.07 -2.46 -5.21
N PRO A 50 10.16 -1.21 -4.71
CA PRO A 50 8.97 -0.38 -4.49
C PRO A 50 8.09 -0.24 -5.73
N ASN A 51 8.70 0.01 -6.90
CA ASN A 51 7.97 0.15 -8.17
C ASN A 51 7.29 -1.17 -8.55
N VAL A 52 8.00 -2.29 -8.42
CA VAL A 52 7.48 -3.62 -8.77
C VAL A 52 6.31 -3.99 -7.87
N ILE A 53 6.43 -3.77 -6.56
CA ILE A 53 5.37 -4.07 -5.59
C ILE A 53 4.12 -3.26 -5.91
N ILE A 54 4.26 -1.96 -6.18
CA ILE A 54 3.14 -1.09 -6.55
C ILE A 54 2.51 -1.54 -7.87
N GLN A 55 3.32 -1.90 -8.88
CA GLN A 55 2.81 -2.34 -10.18
C GLN A 55 1.93 -3.60 -10.08
N TYR A 56 2.32 -4.58 -9.26
CA TYR A 56 1.60 -5.86 -9.15
C TYR A 56 0.42 -5.83 -8.18
N TYR A 57 0.48 -4.99 -7.14
CA TYR A 57 -0.54 -4.94 -6.09
C TYR A 57 -1.41 -3.68 -6.11
N GLY A 58 -1.04 -2.68 -6.91
CA GLY A 58 -1.58 -1.32 -6.83
C GLY A 58 -1.18 -0.61 -5.54
N THR A 59 -1.38 0.71 -5.48
CA THR A 59 -1.02 1.53 -4.31
C THR A 59 -1.74 1.08 -3.04
N GLU A 60 -3.07 0.92 -3.07
CA GLU A 60 -3.81 0.53 -1.87
C GLU A 60 -3.51 -0.91 -1.43
N GLY A 61 -3.40 -1.83 -2.40
CA GLY A 61 -3.13 -3.24 -2.13
C GLY A 61 -1.73 -3.46 -1.57
N SER A 62 -0.74 -2.74 -2.07
CA SER A 62 0.63 -2.80 -1.56
C SER A 62 0.75 -2.23 -0.14
N ILE A 63 0.07 -1.13 0.20
CA ILE A 63 0.05 -0.61 1.58
C ILE A 63 -0.48 -1.67 2.56
N ALA A 64 -1.62 -2.29 2.23
CA ALA A 64 -2.23 -3.32 3.07
C ALA A 64 -1.35 -4.58 3.19
N LEU A 65 -0.73 -4.99 2.08
CA LEU A 65 0.19 -6.12 2.05
C LEU A 65 1.39 -5.87 2.97
N ILE A 66 2.06 -4.74 2.83
CA ILE A 66 3.26 -4.41 3.62
C ILE A 66 2.89 -4.33 5.10
N ASP A 67 1.75 -3.74 5.48
CA ASP A 67 1.27 -3.75 6.88
C ASP A 67 1.13 -5.14 7.45
N ARG A 68 0.59 -6.08 6.67
CA ARG A 68 0.48 -7.49 7.08
C ARG A 68 1.86 -8.15 7.20
N LEU A 69 2.74 -7.94 6.21
CA LEU A 69 4.07 -8.55 6.20
C LEU A 69 4.95 -8.07 7.34
N MET A 70 4.87 -6.78 7.72
CA MET A 70 5.64 -6.27 8.87
C MET A 70 5.22 -6.91 10.20
N LYS A 71 3.96 -7.32 10.34
CA LYS A 71 3.49 -8.09 11.50
C LYS A 71 3.99 -9.55 11.49
N ILE A 72 4.19 -10.12 10.30
CA ILE A 72 4.74 -11.48 10.13
C ILE A 72 6.26 -11.50 10.37
N LEU A 73 6.97 -10.43 10.01
CA LEU A 73 8.41 -10.23 10.23
C LEU A 73 8.76 -9.59 11.58
N PRO A 74 7.84 -9.64 12.55
CA PRO A 74 7.68 -8.69 13.68
C PRO A 74 8.47 -7.36 13.63
N ARG A 75 8.47 -6.64 12.50
CA ARG A 75 9.09 -5.29 12.40
C ARG A 75 8.17 -4.23 12.97
N LEU A 76 8.15 -4.11 14.30
CA LEU A 76 7.30 -3.19 15.06
C LEU A 76 8.01 -1.88 15.46
N ASP A 77 9.23 -1.69 14.98
CA ASP A 77 10.03 -0.50 15.25
C ASP A 77 9.43 0.77 14.60
N ALA A 78 9.77 1.92 15.18
CA ALA A 78 9.21 3.19 14.75
C ALA A 78 9.62 3.56 13.31
N ALA A 79 10.83 3.20 12.88
CA ALA A 79 11.35 3.55 11.56
C ALA A 79 10.51 2.88 10.44
N VAL A 80 10.05 1.66 10.66
CA VAL A 80 9.13 0.95 9.75
C VAL A 80 7.66 1.37 9.96
N GLN A 81 7.20 1.47 11.21
CA GLN A 81 5.78 1.63 11.51
C GLN A 81 5.25 3.05 11.31
N GLN A 82 6.07 4.09 11.53
CA GLN A 82 5.63 5.48 11.35
C GLN A 82 5.32 5.83 9.89
N PRO A 83 6.19 5.53 8.90
CA PRO A 83 5.88 5.79 7.49
C PRO A 83 4.63 5.03 7.04
N LEU A 84 4.50 3.76 7.45
CA LEU A 84 3.35 2.93 7.12
C LEU A 84 2.05 3.49 7.70
N ARG A 85 2.05 3.94 8.95
CA ARG A 85 0.90 4.58 9.58
C ARG A 85 0.48 5.84 8.84
N GLY A 86 1.44 6.70 8.50
CA GLY A 86 1.16 7.93 7.74
C GLY A 86 0.44 7.64 6.43
N MET A 87 0.88 6.61 5.71
CA MET A 87 0.29 6.19 4.44
C MET A 87 -1.11 5.60 4.60
N LYS A 88 -1.37 4.85 5.66
CA LYS A 88 -2.72 4.34 5.99
C LYS A 88 -3.69 5.49 6.32
N ASP A 89 -3.24 6.49 7.06
CA ASP A 89 -4.04 7.65 7.40
C ASP A 89 -4.35 8.50 6.17
N GLU A 90 -3.38 8.70 5.27
CA GLU A 90 -3.61 9.37 3.97
C GLU A 90 -4.59 8.59 3.09
N LEU A 91 -4.45 7.26 3.02
CA LEU A 91 -5.37 6.39 2.28
C LEU A 91 -6.80 6.48 2.83
N LYS A 92 -6.96 6.51 4.16
CA LYS A 92 -8.27 6.66 4.80
C LYS A 92 -8.92 7.99 4.42
N LYS A 93 -8.18 9.11 4.51
CA LYS A 93 -8.68 10.44 4.10
C LYS A 93 -9.08 10.49 2.62
N LEU A 94 -8.33 9.82 1.74
CA LEU A 94 -8.67 9.74 0.32
C LEU A 94 -10.00 9.00 0.09
N ARG A 95 -10.22 7.89 0.81
CA ARG A 95 -11.46 7.11 0.72
C ARG A 95 -12.68 7.87 1.26
N GLU A 96 -12.51 8.65 2.32
CA GLU A 96 -13.57 9.50 2.88
C GLU A 96 -14.00 10.57 1.86
N LYS A 97 -13.06 11.30 1.28
CA LYS A 97 -13.34 12.30 0.24
C LYS A 97 -14.09 11.73 -0.97
N LYS A 98 -13.74 10.52 -1.41
CA LYS A 98 -14.44 9.84 -2.51
C LYS A 98 -15.87 9.44 -2.16
N LYS A 99 -16.16 9.16 -0.88
CA LYS A 99 -17.52 8.85 -0.41
C LYS A 99 -18.38 10.10 -0.34
N ASP A 100 -17.81 11.25 0.03
CA ASP A 100 -18.56 12.52 0.07
C ASP A 100 -18.97 13.01 -1.33
N THR A 101 -18.22 12.67 -2.39
CA THR A 101 -18.60 13.01 -3.78
C THR A 101 -19.66 12.11 -4.39
N PHE A 102 -20.00 10.98 -3.76
CA PHE A 102 -21.16 10.16 -4.13
C PHE A 102 -22.17 10.16 -2.97
N PRO A 103 -22.98 11.22 -2.83
CA PRO A 103 -23.95 11.26 -1.76
C PRO A 103 -24.92 10.07 -1.91
N LYS A 104 -25.22 9.42 -0.78
CA LYS A 104 -26.21 8.33 -0.61
C LYS A 104 -27.65 8.71 -1.00
N THR A 105 -27.87 9.78 -1.74
CA THR A 105 -29.16 10.38 -2.06
C THR A 105 -29.72 9.97 -3.43
N LEU A 106 -29.34 8.80 -3.95
CA LEU A 106 -30.01 8.20 -5.12
C LEU A 106 -30.77 6.91 -4.80
N ASP A 107 -31.19 6.72 -3.55
CA ASP A 107 -31.94 5.52 -3.10
C ASP A 107 -33.29 5.84 -2.44
N LYS A 108 -33.81 7.07 -2.55
CA LYS A 108 -35.14 7.42 -1.97
C LYS A 108 -36.06 8.29 -2.83
N SER A 109 -35.74 8.57 -4.10
CA SER A 109 -36.58 9.41 -4.96
C SER A 109 -37.27 8.68 -6.13
N LEU A 110 -37.26 7.35 -6.15
CA LEU A 110 -37.92 6.55 -7.19
C LEU A 110 -38.88 5.51 -6.59
N VAL A 111 -39.87 5.98 -5.83
CA VAL A 111 -41.22 5.38 -5.87
C VAL A 111 -42.20 6.54 -5.91
N TRP A 112 -42.54 6.95 -7.13
CA TRP A 112 -43.62 7.90 -7.38
C TRP A 112 -44.96 7.27 -7.06
N VAL A 113 -45.79 8.08 -6.42
CA VAL A 113 -47.25 7.98 -6.30
C VAL A 113 -47.88 7.75 -7.68
N SER A 114 -48.76 6.74 -7.78
CA SER A 114 -50.03 6.75 -8.54
C SER A 114 -50.85 5.52 -8.15
#